data_AF-A0AAP0D5A6-F1
#
_entry.id   AF-A0AAP0D5A6-F1
#
_cell.length_a   1.000
_cell.length_b   1.000
_cell.length_c   1.000
_cell.angle_alpha   90.00
_cell.angle_beta   90.00
_cell.angle_gamma   90.00
#
_symmetry.space_group_name_H-M   'P 1'
#
loop_
_entity.id
_entity.type
_entity.pdbx_description
1 polymer ?
#
loop_
_entity_poly.entity_id
_entity_poly.type
_entity_poly.pdbx_seq_one_letter_code
_entity_poly.pdbx_strand_id
1 'polypeptide(L)'
;MVSSLQWLPKFQNFIAAPVAIQRALAAVTGHRRHRHHHQRYSSTAFASDPAASGTTSTFNSIRHEEYGRLLPCPSENVLPRNIEHLVVREGGSILDFITKALDLPPLYVADLIHFGAVHYALVCPKPPLTATSEEIKLYKEFTKPAVLRKRPSIKGKTIREAQNTFRVTQSDQLVEAGTYVRVHVRPKRFPRCYEIDWRSRIIAVTESYVVLNKPAGTSVGGTTDNIEETCVTFATRALELTTPLRTTHQIDNCTEGCVVLARTKDYCSVFHRKIREKQVKKLYLALAAAYVPCGVMTHYMRPFRKSPKVVSEVWPNS
;
A
#
# COMPACT_ATOMS: atom_id res chain seq x y z
N MET A 1 -39.00 -16.14 47.79
CA MET A 1 -39.33 -17.58 47.68
C MET A 1 -39.46 -17.93 46.21
N VAL A 2 -38.72 -18.96 45.76
CA VAL A 2 -38.86 -19.74 44.50
C VAL A 2 -38.55 -18.96 43.19
N SER A 3 -37.34 -19.06 42.61
CA SER A 3 -36.75 -20.12 41.76
C SER A 3 -36.92 -19.86 40.26
N SER A 4 -35.82 -19.74 39.51
CA SER A 4 -35.70 -20.26 38.13
C SER A 4 -34.24 -20.27 37.66
N LEU A 5 -33.64 -21.47 37.78
CA LEU A 5 -32.77 -22.17 36.84
C LEU A 5 -31.75 -21.36 36.00
N GLN A 6 -30.51 -21.43 36.45
CA GLN A 6 -29.30 -21.30 35.63
C GLN A 6 -29.11 -22.55 34.78
N TRP A 7 -28.81 -22.38 33.49
CA TRP A 7 -28.33 -23.46 32.62
C TRP A 7 -26.95 -23.08 32.07
N LEU A 8 -25.94 -23.81 32.53
CA LEU A 8 -24.57 -23.84 31.99
C LEU A 8 -24.47 -24.98 30.98
N PRO A 9 -23.86 -24.78 29.79
CA PRO A 9 -23.25 -25.87 29.06
C PRO A 9 -21.77 -25.96 29.43
N LYS A 10 -21.39 -27.13 29.92
CA LYS A 10 -20.02 -27.56 30.18
C LYS A 10 -19.30 -27.80 28.84
N PHE A 11 -18.07 -27.30 28.78
CA PHE A 11 -17.03 -27.72 27.84
C PHE A 11 -16.79 -29.23 27.95
N GLN A 12 -16.79 -29.93 26.82
CA GLN A 12 -16.06 -31.18 26.65
C GLN A 12 -15.15 -31.08 25.42
N ASN A 13 -13.88 -31.31 25.69
CA ASN A 13 -12.79 -31.35 24.73
C ASN A 13 -13.02 -32.48 23.71
N PHE A 14 -12.95 -32.16 22.42
CA PHE A 14 -12.61 -33.13 21.39
C PHE A 14 -11.34 -32.67 20.69
N ILE A 15 -10.28 -33.42 20.95
CA ILE A 15 -9.04 -33.45 20.18
C ILE A 15 -9.38 -34.16 18.86
N ALA A 16 -9.19 -33.49 17.73
CA ALA A 16 -9.20 -34.12 16.41
C ALA A 16 -7.91 -33.73 15.67
N ALA A 17 -7.09 -34.75 15.42
CA ALA A 17 -5.85 -34.71 14.66
C ALA A 17 -6.14 -34.48 13.14
N PRO A 18 -5.11 -34.14 12.32
CA PRO A 18 -5.32 -33.65 10.97
C PRO A 18 -5.63 -34.79 9.99
N VAL A 19 -6.65 -34.61 9.15
CA VAL A 19 -7.01 -35.59 8.10
C VAL A 19 -6.35 -35.20 6.79
N ALA A 20 -5.69 -36.21 6.21
CA ALA A 20 -4.91 -36.21 5.00
C ALA A 20 -5.68 -35.81 3.74
N ILE A 21 -4.99 -35.09 2.85
CA ILE A 21 -5.42 -34.82 1.48
C ILE A 21 -5.17 -36.10 0.66
N GLN A 22 -6.22 -36.89 0.43
CA GLN A 22 -6.21 -37.96 -0.56
C GLN A 22 -6.66 -37.44 -1.92
N ARG A 23 -5.75 -37.57 -2.89
CA ARG A 23 -6.01 -37.44 -4.33
C ARG A 23 -6.93 -38.57 -4.79
N ALA A 24 -8.04 -38.24 -5.43
CA ALA A 24 -8.84 -39.18 -6.21
C ALA A 24 -8.62 -38.91 -7.72
N LEU A 25 -8.23 -39.98 -8.41
CA LEU A 25 -8.15 -40.13 -9.86
C LEU A 25 -9.56 -40.24 -10.45
N ALA A 26 -9.78 -39.63 -11.60
CA ALA A 26 -10.87 -39.99 -12.51
C ALA A 26 -10.32 -40.15 -13.92
N ALA A 27 -10.48 -41.35 -14.47
CA ALA A 27 -10.15 -41.72 -15.84
C ALA A 27 -11.42 -41.66 -16.68
N VAL A 28 -11.37 -40.94 -17.82
CA VAL A 28 -12.27 -41.19 -18.96
C VAL A 28 -11.49 -40.99 -20.27
N THR A 29 -11.50 -42.05 -21.07
CA THR A 29 -11.11 -42.20 -22.47
C THR A 29 -12.13 -41.50 -23.39
N GLY A 30 -11.88 -41.01 -24.60
CA GLY A 30 -10.71 -40.92 -25.46
C GLY A 30 -11.11 -40.28 -26.82
N HIS A 31 -10.09 -39.81 -27.56
CA HIS A 31 -10.02 -39.55 -29.02
C HIS A 31 -10.86 -38.38 -29.61
N ARG A 32 -10.37 -37.54 -30.56
CA ARG A 32 -9.34 -37.76 -31.60
C ARG A 32 -8.83 -36.40 -32.18
N ARG A 33 -7.48 -36.31 -32.31
CA ARG A 33 -6.63 -35.67 -33.36
C ARG A 33 -6.93 -34.24 -33.87
N HIS A 34 -5.92 -33.37 -33.82
CA HIS A 34 -5.00 -33.12 -34.94
C HIS A 34 -3.67 -32.48 -34.49
N ARG A 35 -2.58 -32.93 -35.11
CA ARG A 35 -1.16 -32.57 -34.90
C ARG A 35 -0.87 -31.14 -35.39
N HIS A 36 0.10 -30.44 -34.79
CA HIS A 36 1.31 -29.95 -35.49
C HIS A 36 2.42 -29.50 -34.50
N HIS A 37 3.56 -30.19 -34.63
CA HIS A 37 4.98 -29.86 -34.39
C HIS A 37 5.46 -28.86 -33.31
N HIS A 38 6.14 -29.46 -32.32
CA HIS A 38 7.45 -29.17 -31.69
C HIS A 38 8.24 -27.86 -31.96
N GLN A 39 8.65 -27.21 -30.86
CA GLN A 39 10.06 -27.01 -30.45
C GLN A 39 10.12 -26.54 -28.97
N ARG A 40 10.14 -27.45 -27.99
CA ARG A 40 11.27 -27.75 -27.09
C ARG A 40 12.37 -26.68 -26.98
N TYR A 41 12.42 -26.01 -25.82
CA TYR A 41 13.67 -25.75 -25.12
C TYR A 41 13.59 -26.33 -23.71
N SER A 42 14.57 -27.18 -23.41
CA SER A 42 14.65 -28.04 -22.25
C SER A 42 15.17 -27.29 -21.03
N SER A 43 14.53 -27.55 -19.90
CA SER A 43 15.03 -27.31 -18.55
C SER A 43 16.09 -28.34 -18.18
N THR A 44 17.20 -27.88 -17.62
CA THR A 44 18.11 -28.72 -16.83
C THR A 44 18.24 -28.12 -15.45
N ALA A 45 17.63 -28.81 -14.49
CA ALA A 45 17.88 -28.66 -13.07
C ALA A 45 19.17 -29.41 -12.72
N PHE A 46 20.06 -28.75 -11.98
CA PHE A 46 21.09 -29.42 -11.18
C PHE A 46 20.91 -28.98 -9.73
N ALA A 47 20.71 -29.97 -8.87
CA ALA A 47 20.64 -29.84 -7.42
C ALA A 47 22.06 -29.86 -6.84
N SER A 48 22.33 -29.01 -5.85
CA SER A 48 23.38 -29.17 -4.84
C SER A 48 23.10 -28.22 -3.67
N ASP A 49 23.00 -28.77 -2.46
CA ASP A 49 22.83 -28.11 -1.15
C ASP A 49 23.98 -28.60 -0.24
N PRO A 50 24.29 -27.99 0.92
CA PRO A 50 24.65 -26.58 1.13
C PRO A 50 26.01 -26.47 1.88
N ALA A 51 26.69 -25.32 1.79
CA ALA A 51 27.78 -24.97 2.71
C ALA A 51 27.51 -23.59 3.32
N ALA A 52 27.44 -23.56 4.64
CA ALA A 52 27.17 -22.38 5.43
C ALA A 52 28.34 -21.38 5.39
N SER A 53 28.07 -20.15 4.97
CA SER A 53 28.87 -18.98 5.33
C SER A 53 28.04 -17.73 5.07
N GLY A 54 27.84 -16.94 6.12
CA GLY A 54 26.94 -15.79 6.12
C GLY A 54 27.40 -14.67 5.18
N THR A 55 26.49 -14.20 4.32
CA THR A 55 26.60 -12.90 3.65
C THR A 55 25.20 -12.44 3.25
N THR A 56 24.61 -11.54 4.04
CA THR A 56 23.23 -11.04 3.85
C THR A 56 23.14 -9.78 2.99
N SER A 57 24.20 -9.36 2.31
CA SER A 57 24.24 -8.07 1.57
C SER A 57 24.18 -8.18 0.04
N THR A 58 24.33 -9.36 -0.57
CA THR A 58 24.51 -9.51 -2.02
C THR A 58 23.22 -9.65 -2.83
N PHE A 59 22.08 -9.95 -2.21
CA PHE A 59 20.82 -10.15 -2.96
C PHE A 59 20.15 -8.86 -3.46
N ASN A 60 20.52 -7.69 -2.93
CA ASN A 60 19.91 -6.43 -3.33
C ASN A 60 20.51 -5.85 -4.62
N SER A 61 21.81 -6.00 -4.89
CA SER A 61 22.41 -5.38 -6.10
C SER A 61 22.10 -6.17 -7.38
N ILE A 62 22.00 -7.50 -7.29
CA ILE A 62 21.92 -8.40 -8.47
C ILE A 62 20.64 -8.21 -9.31
N ARG A 63 19.58 -7.57 -8.78
CA ARG A 63 18.33 -7.32 -9.55
C ARG A 63 18.08 -5.85 -9.91
N HIS A 64 18.83 -4.90 -9.35
CA HIS A 64 18.72 -3.50 -9.76
C HIS A 64 19.51 -3.20 -11.03
N GLU A 65 20.53 -4.01 -11.34
CA GLU A 65 21.28 -3.92 -12.61
C GLU A 65 20.40 -4.25 -13.83
N GLU A 66 19.39 -5.09 -13.68
CA GLU A 66 18.52 -5.52 -14.80
C GLU A 66 17.43 -4.50 -15.14
N TYR A 67 17.06 -3.61 -14.20
CA TYR A 67 15.96 -2.64 -14.36
C TYR A 67 16.36 -1.23 -13.90
N GLY A 68 16.71 -0.38 -14.86
CA GLY A 68 16.98 1.05 -14.65
C GLY A 68 15.75 1.91 -14.33
N ARG A 69 14.55 1.33 -14.29
CA ARG A 69 13.25 2.03 -14.16
C ARG A 69 12.29 1.25 -13.28
N LEU A 70 11.40 1.96 -12.59
CA LEU A 70 10.29 1.35 -11.85
C LEU A 70 9.14 0.94 -12.80
N LEU A 71 9.10 1.57 -13.97
CA LEU A 71 8.17 1.28 -15.06
C LEU A 71 8.89 0.50 -16.18
N PRO A 72 8.22 -0.46 -16.85
CA PRO A 72 6.82 -0.86 -16.70
C PRO A 72 6.54 -1.68 -15.41
N CYS A 73 5.26 -1.77 -15.01
CA CYS A 73 4.87 -2.60 -13.87
C CYS A 73 5.18 -4.07 -14.16
N PRO A 74 5.94 -4.78 -13.30
CA PRO A 74 6.16 -6.21 -13.49
C PRO A 74 4.84 -6.99 -13.36
N SER A 75 4.74 -8.11 -14.07
CA SER A 75 3.58 -9.02 -14.02
C SER A 75 3.40 -9.65 -12.64
N GLU A 76 4.49 -9.81 -11.88
CA GLU A 76 4.49 -10.38 -10.53
C GLU A 76 5.30 -9.50 -9.56
N ASN A 77 4.74 -9.23 -8.38
CA ASN A 77 5.48 -8.61 -7.28
C ASN A 77 6.24 -9.71 -6.51
N VAL A 78 7.40 -10.11 -7.03
CA VAL A 78 8.15 -11.28 -6.52
C VAL A 78 8.88 -11.00 -5.20
N LEU A 79 9.12 -9.74 -4.86
CA LEU A 79 9.99 -9.39 -3.74
C LEU A 79 9.24 -8.59 -2.63
N PRO A 80 9.64 -8.73 -1.35
CA PRO A 80 8.98 -8.07 -0.22
C PRO A 80 9.03 -6.54 -0.30
N ARG A 81 8.23 -5.84 0.49
CA ARG A 81 8.36 -4.37 0.57
C ARG A 81 9.67 -4.00 1.24
N ASN A 82 10.34 -2.97 0.73
CA ASN A 82 11.52 -2.39 1.38
C ASN A 82 11.33 -0.90 1.64
N ILE A 83 11.63 -0.49 2.86
CA ILE A 83 11.57 0.89 3.32
C ILE A 83 12.92 1.23 3.92
N GLU A 84 13.62 2.15 3.27
CA GLU A 84 14.92 2.63 3.73
C GLU A 84 14.77 3.96 4.45
N HIS A 85 15.54 4.11 5.52
CA HIS A 85 15.51 5.27 6.41
C HIS A 85 16.90 5.92 6.43
N LEU A 86 17.00 7.11 5.84
CA LEU A 86 18.27 7.78 5.57
C LEU A 86 18.34 9.13 6.27
N VAL A 87 19.56 9.58 6.57
CA VAL A 87 19.85 10.95 7.00
C VAL A 87 20.84 11.57 6.02
N VAL A 88 20.49 12.75 5.51
CA VAL A 88 21.33 13.51 4.59
C VAL A 88 22.56 14.01 5.35
N ARG A 89 23.77 13.63 4.90
CA ARG A 89 25.03 14.07 5.51
C ARG A 89 25.52 15.40 4.94
N GLU A 90 25.43 15.53 3.63
CA GLU A 90 25.83 16.71 2.87
C GLU A 90 24.63 17.20 2.06
N GLY A 91 24.45 18.52 2.01
CA GLY A 91 23.33 19.09 1.27
C GLY A 91 23.48 18.88 -0.24
N GLY A 92 22.35 18.74 -0.94
CA GLY A 92 22.35 18.52 -2.38
C GLY A 92 20.97 18.17 -2.94
N SER A 93 20.93 17.73 -4.19
CA SER A 93 19.71 17.22 -4.83
C SER A 93 19.26 15.92 -4.17
N ILE A 94 17.96 15.80 -3.87
CA ILE A 94 17.38 14.58 -3.30
C ILE A 94 17.59 13.35 -4.19
N LEU A 95 17.52 13.53 -5.51
CA LEU A 95 17.70 12.45 -6.47
C LEU A 95 19.13 11.92 -6.42
N ASP A 96 20.12 12.80 -6.44
CA ASP A 96 21.53 12.42 -6.38
C ASP A 96 21.89 11.77 -5.04
N PHE A 97 21.32 12.31 -3.95
CA PHE A 97 21.49 11.75 -2.61
C PHE A 97 20.98 10.31 -2.54
N ILE A 98 19.74 10.05 -2.97
CA ILE A 98 19.14 8.71 -2.91
C ILE A 98 19.88 7.74 -3.84
N THR A 99 20.22 8.18 -5.05
CA THR A 99 20.98 7.41 -6.05
C THR A 99 22.29 6.90 -5.43
N LYS A 100 23.07 7.80 -4.81
CA LYS A 100 24.36 7.44 -4.18
C LYS A 100 24.20 6.64 -2.89
N ALA A 101 23.21 6.98 -2.06
CA ALA A 101 23.05 6.35 -0.75
C ALA A 101 22.53 4.91 -0.83
N LEU A 102 21.70 4.60 -1.82
CA LEU A 102 21.08 3.29 -2.00
C LEU A 102 21.62 2.50 -3.19
N ASP A 103 22.59 3.05 -3.93
CA ASP A 103 23.14 2.47 -5.16
C ASP A 103 22.02 2.11 -6.17
N LEU A 104 21.13 3.06 -6.41
CA LEU A 104 19.96 2.90 -7.29
C LEU A 104 20.12 3.71 -8.58
N PRO A 105 19.61 3.23 -9.73
CA PRO A 105 19.61 3.99 -10.98
C PRO A 105 18.87 5.35 -10.83
N PRO A 106 19.41 6.47 -11.38
CA PRO A 106 18.78 7.79 -11.25
C PRO A 106 17.33 7.84 -11.74
N LEU A 107 17.03 7.15 -12.84
CA LEU A 107 15.67 7.10 -13.39
C LEU A 107 14.71 6.27 -12.53
N TYR A 108 15.20 5.23 -11.87
CA TYR A 108 14.41 4.47 -10.88
C TYR A 108 14.03 5.36 -9.70
N VAL A 109 14.99 6.16 -9.19
CA VAL A 109 14.74 7.13 -8.12
C VAL A 109 13.75 8.21 -8.57
N ALA A 110 13.88 8.71 -9.80
CA ALA A 110 12.92 9.66 -10.36
C ALA A 110 11.50 9.07 -10.42
N ASP A 111 11.36 7.81 -10.84
CA ASP A 111 10.07 7.12 -10.83
C ASP A 111 9.55 6.92 -9.39
N LEU A 112 10.39 6.62 -8.40
CA LEU A 112 9.98 6.54 -6.98
C LEU A 112 9.41 7.88 -6.47
N ILE A 113 10.06 9.00 -6.82
CA ILE A 113 9.58 10.34 -6.47
C ILE A 113 8.23 10.60 -7.15
N HIS A 114 8.11 10.29 -8.44
CA HIS A 114 6.86 10.41 -9.20
C HIS A 114 5.72 9.58 -8.57
N PHE A 115 5.99 8.35 -8.17
CA PHE A 115 5.05 7.47 -7.48
C PHE A 115 4.69 7.95 -6.06
N GLY A 116 5.36 8.99 -5.54
CA GLY A 116 5.16 9.48 -4.20
C GLY A 116 5.72 8.56 -3.11
N ALA A 117 6.68 7.72 -3.48
CA ALA A 117 7.32 6.73 -2.62
C ALA A 117 8.41 7.34 -1.71
N VAL A 118 8.79 8.61 -1.92
CA VAL A 118 9.84 9.30 -1.16
C VAL A 118 9.23 10.34 -0.23
N HIS A 119 9.63 10.30 1.04
CA HIS A 119 9.22 11.26 2.06
C HIS A 119 10.43 11.88 2.71
N TYR A 120 10.32 13.12 3.17
CA TYR A 120 11.35 13.79 3.96
C TYR A 120 10.75 14.46 5.19
N ALA A 121 11.57 14.63 6.23
CA ALA A 121 11.28 15.45 7.39
C ALA A 121 12.53 16.26 7.75
N LEU A 122 12.36 17.47 8.24
CA LEU A 122 13.50 18.33 8.61
C LEU A 122 14.28 17.72 9.78
N VAL A 123 13.56 17.16 10.73
CA VAL A 123 14.13 16.44 11.88
C VAL A 123 13.69 15.00 11.80
N CYS A 124 14.61 14.09 12.12
CA CYS A 124 14.28 12.67 12.19
C CYS A 124 13.10 12.44 13.16
N PRO A 125 12.02 11.78 12.71
CA PRO A 125 10.99 11.30 13.61
C PRO A 125 11.57 10.21 14.52
N LYS A 126 10.77 9.67 15.44
CA LYS A 126 11.23 8.52 16.25
C LYS A 126 11.74 7.42 15.31
N PRO A 127 13.01 6.98 15.45
CA PRO A 127 13.59 6.02 14.53
C PRO A 127 12.80 4.70 14.58
N PRO A 128 12.74 3.95 13.47
CA PRO A 128 12.07 2.67 13.45
C PRO A 128 12.74 1.70 14.43
N LEU A 129 11.97 0.73 14.94
CA LEU A 129 12.50 -0.31 15.83
C LEU A 129 13.55 -1.21 15.15
N THR A 130 13.56 -1.21 13.82
CA THR A 130 14.49 -1.96 12.97
C THR A 130 15.79 -1.20 12.68
N ALA A 131 15.96 0.02 13.20
CA ALA A 131 17.14 0.84 12.92
C ALA A 131 18.42 0.19 13.47
N THR A 132 19.50 0.25 12.68
CA THR A 132 20.81 -0.27 13.09
C THR A 132 21.45 0.62 14.16
N SER A 133 22.45 0.09 14.87
CA SER A 133 23.16 0.87 15.90
C SER A 133 23.89 2.09 15.31
N GLU A 134 24.33 2.01 14.06
CA GLU A 134 24.99 3.11 13.34
C GLU A 134 23.99 4.20 12.96
N GLU A 135 22.84 3.81 12.42
CA GLU A 135 21.74 4.73 12.13
C GLU A 135 21.28 5.45 13.39
N ILE A 136 21.13 4.74 14.52
CA ILE A 136 20.76 5.35 15.81
C ILE A 136 21.80 6.38 16.26
N LYS A 137 23.09 6.12 16.08
CA LYS A 137 24.15 7.10 16.38
C LYS A 137 24.01 8.33 15.49
N LEU A 138 23.80 8.14 14.20
CA LEU A 138 23.59 9.22 13.22
C LEU A 138 22.35 10.05 13.55
N TYR A 139 21.23 9.40 13.86
CA TYR A 139 20.00 10.09 14.29
C TYR A 139 20.23 10.92 15.54
N LYS A 140 20.94 10.37 16.54
CA LYS A 140 21.27 11.11 17.77
C LYS A 140 22.14 12.32 17.48
N GLU A 141 23.11 12.20 16.58
CA GLU A 141 24.00 13.29 16.20
C GLU A 141 23.24 14.48 15.59
N PHE A 142 22.43 14.22 14.55
CA PHE A 142 21.68 15.26 13.85
C PHE A 142 20.46 15.79 14.61
N THR A 143 20.04 15.10 15.69
CA THR A 143 18.94 15.53 16.56
C THR A 143 19.43 16.33 17.78
N LYS A 144 20.76 16.51 17.97
CA LYS A 144 21.29 17.32 19.08
C LYS A 144 20.78 18.77 19.00
N PRO A 145 20.29 19.36 20.11
CA PRO A 145 19.77 20.74 20.11
C PRO A 145 20.74 21.78 19.56
N ALA A 146 22.05 21.61 19.79
CA ALA A 146 23.09 22.52 19.29
C ALA A 146 23.21 22.51 17.76
N VAL A 147 22.96 21.36 17.11
CA VAL A 147 22.97 21.21 15.66
C VAL A 147 21.68 21.78 15.07
N LEU A 148 20.53 21.45 15.67
CA LEU A 148 19.23 21.93 15.21
C LEU A 148 19.10 23.46 15.25
N ARG A 149 19.63 24.12 16.28
CA ARG A 149 19.60 25.59 16.41
C ARG A 149 20.36 26.33 15.29
N LYS A 150 21.35 25.68 14.68
CA LYS A 150 22.15 26.26 13.59
C LYS A 150 21.46 26.14 12.23
N ARG A 151 20.41 25.33 12.10
CA ARG A 151 19.76 25.04 10.81
C ARG A 151 18.72 26.11 10.46
N PRO A 152 18.82 26.74 9.27
CA PRO A 152 17.90 27.78 8.86
C PRO A 152 16.47 27.25 8.64
N SER A 153 16.30 26.03 8.16
CA SER A 153 14.98 25.44 7.84
C SER A 153 14.07 25.21 9.06
N ILE A 154 14.67 25.13 10.25
CA ILE A 154 14.02 24.85 11.54
C ILE A 154 13.69 26.16 12.28
N LYS A 155 14.24 27.30 11.84
CA LYS A 155 14.01 28.59 12.49
C LYS A 155 12.50 28.89 12.54
N GLY A 156 11.98 29.10 13.76
CA GLY A 156 10.56 29.39 14.00
C GLY A 156 9.62 28.17 14.01
N LYS A 157 10.15 26.94 13.91
CA LYS A 157 9.36 25.69 14.01
C LYS A 157 9.62 24.97 15.32
N THR A 158 8.60 24.33 15.86
CA THR A 158 8.78 23.38 16.96
C THR A 158 9.42 22.08 16.45
N ILE A 159 10.08 21.33 17.33
CA ILE A 159 10.66 20.02 16.97
C ILE A 159 9.58 19.09 16.41
N ARG A 160 8.38 19.11 16.98
CA ARG A 160 7.25 18.29 16.54
C ARG A 160 6.81 18.64 15.12
N GLU A 161 6.75 19.92 14.77
CA GLU A 161 6.44 20.36 13.41
C GLU A 161 7.55 19.98 12.44
N ALA A 162 8.81 20.09 12.85
CA ALA A 162 9.96 19.71 12.03
C ALA A 162 10.06 18.19 11.80
N GLN A 163 9.43 17.37 12.64
CA GLN A 163 9.30 15.92 12.50
C GLN A 163 8.15 15.49 11.59
N ASN A 164 7.29 16.41 11.14
CA ASN A 164 6.25 16.08 10.17
C ASN A 164 6.90 15.63 8.87
N THR A 165 6.42 14.49 8.35
CA THR A 165 6.90 13.94 7.09
C THR A 165 6.09 14.52 5.93
N PHE A 166 6.79 15.02 4.93
CA PHE A 166 6.24 15.51 3.67
C PHE A 166 6.68 14.60 2.54
N ARG A 167 5.87 14.50 1.48
CA ARG A 167 6.25 13.77 0.28
C ARG A 167 7.15 14.65 -0.58
N VAL A 168 8.21 14.08 -1.15
CA VAL A 168 9.02 14.75 -2.17
C VAL A 168 8.23 14.75 -3.47
N THR A 169 8.03 15.92 -4.06
CA THR A 169 7.23 16.05 -5.29
C THR A 169 8.07 16.30 -6.52
N GLN A 170 9.27 16.86 -6.37
CA GLN A 170 10.17 17.21 -7.48
C GLN A 170 11.53 16.55 -7.28
N SER A 171 12.14 16.08 -8.36
CA SER A 171 13.42 15.35 -8.32
C SER A 171 14.62 16.24 -8.04
N ASP A 172 14.53 17.52 -8.39
CA ASP A 172 15.54 18.55 -8.16
C ASP A 172 15.43 19.22 -6.78
N GLN A 173 14.50 18.73 -5.93
CA GLN A 173 14.31 19.28 -4.60
C GLN A 173 15.61 19.18 -3.78
N LEU A 174 16.11 20.34 -3.36
CA LEU A 174 17.30 20.42 -2.53
C LEU A 174 16.99 20.03 -1.08
N VAL A 175 17.86 19.23 -0.50
CA VAL A 175 17.83 18.83 0.91
C VAL A 175 19.08 19.32 1.64
N GLU A 176 18.88 19.81 2.86
CA GLU A 176 19.98 20.23 3.73
C GLU A 176 20.49 19.06 4.59
N ALA A 177 21.73 19.17 5.06
CA ALA A 177 22.31 18.21 6.00
C ALA A 177 21.45 18.06 7.27
N GLY A 178 21.28 16.82 7.72
CA GLY A 178 20.42 16.43 8.83
C GLY A 178 18.95 16.26 8.47
N THR A 179 18.56 16.43 7.20
CA THR A 179 17.22 16.06 6.73
C THR A 179 17.06 14.55 6.77
N TYR A 180 15.93 14.09 7.31
CA TYR A 180 15.55 12.69 7.31
C TYR A 180 14.80 12.37 6.01
N VAL A 181 15.14 11.25 5.37
CA VAL A 181 14.51 10.78 4.13
C VAL A 181 14.05 9.34 4.33
N ARG A 182 12.78 9.07 4.02
CA ARG A 182 12.21 7.71 4.00
C ARG A 182 11.87 7.34 2.56
N VAL A 183 12.54 6.32 2.04
CA VAL A 183 12.38 5.83 0.67
C VAL A 183 11.68 4.48 0.69
N HIS A 184 10.50 4.41 0.08
CA HIS A 184 9.84 3.14 -0.19
C HIS A 184 10.42 2.57 -1.50
N VAL A 185 11.57 1.88 -1.42
CA VAL A 185 12.34 1.39 -2.60
C VAL A 185 11.52 0.47 -3.48
N ARG A 186 10.59 -0.29 -2.88
CA ARG A 186 9.66 -1.18 -3.58
C ARG A 186 8.23 -0.82 -3.17
N PRO A 187 7.63 0.21 -3.79
CA PRO A 187 6.28 0.65 -3.46
C PRO A 187 5.27 -0.42 -3.86
N LYS A 188 4.13 -0.46 -3.16
CA LYS A 188 3.01 -1.33 -3.54
C LYS A 188 2.55 -1.01 -4.96
N ARG A 189 2.43 -2.02 -5.83
CA ARG A 189 1.95 -1.87 -7.21
C ARG A 189 0.51 -2.33 -7.42
N PHE A 190 -0.18 -1.71 -8.37
CA PHE A 190 -1.52 -2.09 -8.84
C PHE A 190 -1.53 -2.29 -10.38
N PRO A 191 -0.90 -3.37 -10.88
CA PRO A 191 -0.76 -3.64 -12.33
C PRO A 191 -2.09 -3.65 -13.08
N ARG A 192 -3.16 -4.09 -12.41
CA ARG A 192 -4.52 -4.12 -12.97
C ARG A 192 -4.92 -2.77 -13.58
N CYS A 193 -4.42 -1.64 -13.06
CA CYS A 193 -4.72 -0.32 -13.60
C CYS A 193 -4.35 -0.14 -15.09
N TYR A 194 -3.35 -0.87 -15.60
CA TYR A 194 -2.91 -0.74 -17.00
C TYR A 194 -3.69 -1.65 -17.97
N GLU A 195 -4.48 -2.60 -17.45
CA GLU A 195 -5.26 -3.56 -18.25
C GLU A 195 -6.71 -3.11 -18.45
N ILE A 196 -7.14 -2.08 -17.72
CA ILE A 196 -8.52 -1.61 -17.70
C ILE A 196 -8.70 -0.52 -18.74
N ASP A 197 -9.71 -0.65 -19.60
CA ASP A 197 -10.28 0.49 -20.29
C ASP A 197 -11.06 1.36 -19.28
N TRP A 198 -10.42 2.41 -18.80
CA TRP A 198 -11.00 3.30 -17.80
C TRP A 198 -12.16 4.13 -18.33
N ARG A 199 -12.20 4.40 -19.64
CA ARG A 199 -13.24 5.24 -20.23
C ARG A 199 -14.59 4.53 -20.20
N SER A 200 -14.63 3.23 -20.53
CA SER A 200 -15.85 2.40 -20.41
C SER A 200 -16.29 2.16 -18.97
N ARG A 201 -15.44 2.42 -17.97
CA ARG A 201 -15.81 2.31 -16.55
C ARG A 201 -16.46 3.57 -15.99
N ILE A 202 -16.46 4.69 -16.73
CA ILE A 202 -17.13 5.91 -16.30
C ILE A 202 -18.64 5.73 -16.45
N ILE A 203 -19.36 5.81 -15.33
CA ILE A 203 -20.83 5.69 -15.28
C ILE A 203 -21.47 7.05 -15.58
N ALA A 204 -20.93 8.13 -15.01
CA ALA A 204 -21.47 9.48 -15.19
C ALA A 204 -20.38 10.54 -15.04
N VAL A 205 -20.49 11.62 -15.83
CA VAL A 205 -19.66 12.83 -15.71
C VAL A 205 -20.59 14.01 -15.52
N THR A 206 -20.38 14.77 -14.46
CA THR A 206 -21.10 16.03 -14.19
C THR A 206 -20.09 17.17 -14.07
N GLU A 207 -20.57 18.39 -13.91
CA GLU A 207 -19.70 19.55 -13.64
C GLU A 207 -18.89 19.38 -12.35
N SER A 208 -19.50 18.82 -11.30
CA SER A 208 -18.90 18.77 -9.96
C SER A 208 -18.26 17.43 -9.60
N TYR A 209 -18.67 16.33 -10.22
CA TYR A 209 -18.22 14.98 -9.88
C TYR A 209 -18.31 13.98 -11.03
N VAL A 210 -17.61 12.87 -10.86
CA VAL A 210 -17.59 11.71 -11.76
C VAL A 210 -18.01 10.48 -10.96
N VAL A 211 -18.81 9.61 -11.55
CA VAL A 211 -19.14 8.29 -10.99
C VAL A 211 -18.39 7.24 -11.80
N LEU A 212 -17.61 6.42 -11.11
CA LEU A 212 -16.76 5.39 -11.70
C LEU A 212 -17.20 4.02 -11.19
N ASN A 213 -17.30 3.05 -12.09
CA ASN A 213 -17.36 1.63 -11.75
C ASN A 213 -15.95 1.11 -11.44
N LYS A 214 -15.54 1.16 -10.17
CA LYS A 214 -14.22 0.72 -9.72
C LYS A 214 -14.07 -0.80 -9.96
N PRO A 215 -13.02 -1.27 -10.64
CA PRO A 215 -12.70 -2.69 -10.76
C PRO A 215 -11.94 -3.22 -9.53
N ALA A 216 -11.98 -4.53 -9.30
CA ALA A 216 -11.20 -5.18 -8.25
C ALA A 216 -9.70 -5.10 -8.56
N GLY A 217 -8.87 -5.21 -7.52
CA GLY A 217 -7.41 -5.18 -7.65
C GLY A 217 -6.81 -3.79 -7.85
N THR A 218 -7.61 -2.72 -7.72
CA THR A 218 -7.18 -1.32 -7.84
C THR A 218 -7.44 -0.55 -6.55
N SER A 219 -6.68 0.52 -6.31
CA SER A 219 -6.95 1.44 -5.20
C SER A 219 -7.73 2.65 -5.67
N VAL A 220 -8.68 3.13 -4.86
CA VAL A 220 -9.47 4.32 -5.21
C VAL A 220 -8.58 5.55 -5.29
N GLY A 221 -7.73 5.78 -4.29
CA GLY A 221 -6.81 6.91 -4.21
C GLY A 221 -5.43 6.46 -3.75
N GLY A 222 -4.52 7.43 -3.62
CA GLY A 222 -3.11 7.15 -3.32
C GLY A 222 -2.87 6.47 -1.98
N THR A 223 -1.97 5.50 -1.96
CA THR A 223 -1.39 4.96 -0.73
C THR A 223 -0.22 5.82 -0.26
N THR A 224 0.41 5.43 0.85
CA THR A 224 1.61 6.09 1.36
C THR A 224 2.73 6.11 0.30
N ASP A 225 2.87 5.02 -0.43
CA ASP A 225 4.00 4.74 -1.32
C ASP A 225 3.66 4.74 -2.82
N ASN A 226 2.38 4.87 -3.19
CA ASN A 226 1.95 4.89 -4.58
C ASN A 226 0.72 5.78 -4.77
N ILE A 227 0.89 6.89 -5.49
CA ILE A 227 -0.21 7.79 -5.89
C ILE A 227 -0.58 7.72 -7.37
N GLU A 228 0.25 7.04 -8.15
CA GLU A 228 0.10 7.00 -9.61
C GLU A 228 -0.90 5.92 -10.02
N GLU A 229 -0.83 4.74 -9.40
CA GLU A 229 -1.64 3.58 -9.78
C GLU A 229 -2.96 3.53 -9.02
N THR A 230 -3.80 4.53 -9.28
CA THR A 230 -5.08 4.71 -8.59
C THR A 230 -6.22 4.97 -9.57
N CYS A 231 -7.44 4.64 -9.17
CA CYS A 231 -8.64 4.96 -9.93
C CYS A 231 -8.77 6.46 -10.20
N VAL A 232 -8.43 7.30 -9.22
CA VAL A 232 -8.44 8.75 -9.38
C VAL A 232 -7.52 9.18 -10.52
N THR A 233 -6.27 8.73 -10.52
CA THR A 233 -5.27 9.13 -11.52
C THR A 233 -5.65 8.63 -12.91
N PHE A 234 -6.04 7.35 -13.03
CA PHE A 234 -6.39 6.77 -14.32
C PHE A 234 -7.72 7.28 -14.87
N ALA A 235 -8.74 7.50 -14.04
CA ALA A 235 -9.99 8.13 -14.49
C ALA A 235 -9.80 9.60 -14.89
N THR A 236 -8.91 10.33 -14.19
CA THR A 236 -8.53 11.71 -14.59
C THR A 236 -7.92 11.70 -16.00
N ARG A 237 -6.97 10.80 -16.25
CA ARG A 237 -6.31 10.65 -17.56
C ARG A 237 -7.28 10.22 -18.66
N ALA A 238 -8.14 9.24 -18.39
CA ALA A 238 -9.14 8.75 -19.35
C ALA A 238 -10.21 9.79 -19.73
N LEU A 239 -10.42 10.79 -18.87
CA LEU A 239 -11.30 11.94 -19.12
C LEU A 239 -10.55 13.18 -19.60
N GLU A 240 -9.23 13.08 -19.83
CA GLU A 240 -8.38 14.18 -20.31
C GLU A 240 -8.49 15.46 -19.44
N LEU A 241 -8.68 15.29 -18.13
CA LEU A 241 -8.85 16.41 -17.20
C LEU A 241 -7.50 17.02 -16.83
N THR A 242 -7.40 18.35 -16.93
CA THR A 242 -6.21 19.11 -16.48
C THR A 242 -6.08 19.14 -14.97
N THR A 243 -7.20 19.13 -14.25
CA THR A 243 -7.24 19.09 -12.78
C THR A 243 -7.55 17.68 -12.30
N PRO A 244 -6.71 17.09 -11.43
CA PRO A 244 -6.96 15.77 -10.89
C PRO A 244 -8.30 15.65 -10.17
N LEU A 245 -8.99 14.54 -10.41
CA LEU A 245 -10.12 14.13 -9.59
C LEU A 245 -9.69 13.95 -8.12
N ARG A 246 -10.67 14.00 -7.22
CA ARG A 246 -10.44 13.90 -5.77
C ARG A 246 -11.28 12.78 -5.18
N THR A 247 -10.67 11.98 -4.32
CA THR A 247 -11.36 10.92 -3.58
C THR A 247 -12.39 11.52 -2.61
N THR A 248 -13.63 11.06 -2.67
CA THR A 248 -14.67 11.43 -1.68
C THR A 248 -14.94 10.33 -0.64
N HIS A 249 -14.71 9.07 -1.04
CA HIS A 249 -14.77 7.89 -0.17
C HIS A 249 -13.94 6.78 -0.80
N GLN A 250 -13.64 5.76 -0.01
CA GLN A 250 -12.92 4.58 -0.48
C GLN A 250 -13.78 3.33 -0.28
N ILE A 251 -13.54 2.34 -1.14
CA ILE A 251 -13.95 0.95 -0.97
C ILE A 251 -12.68 0.09 -1.08
N ASP A 252 -12.72 -1.13 -0.54
CA ASP A 252 -11.53 -1.97 -0.44
C ASP A 252 -10.93 -2.29 -1.82
N ASN A 253 -9.64 -2.60 -1.84
CA ASN A 253 -8.94 -2.86 -3.10
C ASN A 253 -9.56 -4.04 -3.88
N CYS A 254 -10.05 -5.06 -3.16
CA CYS A 254 -10.73 -6.22 -3.74
C CYS A 254 -12.21 -5.98 -4.08
N THR A 255 -12.82 -4.89 -3.60
CA THR A 255 -14.22 -4.59 -3.84
C THR A 255 -14.39 -3.87 -5.17
N GLU A 256 -15.41 -4.27 -5.93
CA GLU A 256 -15.84 -3.63 -7.17
C GLU A 256 -17.07 -2.74 -6.94
N GLY A 257 -17.30 -1.80 -7.85
CA GLY A 257 -18.55 -1.05 -7.91
C GLY A 257 -18.39 0.46 -7.82
N CYS A 258 -19.50 1.13 -7.53
CA CYS A 258 -19.61 2.58 -7.69
C CYS A 258 -18.75 3.36 -6.69
N VAL A 259 -17.91 4.25 -7.20
CA VAL A 259 -17.21 5.29 -6.44
C VAL A 259 -17.49 6.66 -7.04
N VAL A 260 -17.62 7.66 -6.17
CA VAL A 260 -17.84 9.05 -6.57
C VAL A 260 -16.53 9.82 -6.40
N LEU A 261 -16.05 10.43 -7.47
CA LEU A 261 -14.84 11.23 -7.49
C LEU A 261 -15.21 12.70 -7.72
N ALA A 262 -14.74 13.60 -6.86
CA ALA A 262 -15.04 15.02 -6.98
C ALA A 262 -14.13 15.67 -8.02
N ARG A 263 -14.68 16.55 -8.87
CA ARG A 263 -13.91 17.41 -9.77
C ARG A 263 -13.43 18.67 -9.06
N THR A 264 -14.17 19.14 -8.05
CA THR A 264 -13.86 20.35 -7.29
C THR A 264 -13.62 20.04 -5.81
N LYS A 265 -12.88 20.92 -5.13
CA LYS A 265 -12.67 20.83 -3.67
C LYS A 265 -13.99 21.04 -2.92
N ASP A 266 -14.85 21.92 -3.42
CA ASP A 266 -16.12 22.26 -2.79
C ASP A 266 -17.07 21.08 -2.80
N TYR A 267 -17.19 20.38 -3.92
CA TYR A 267 -18.03 19.19 -4.00
C TYR A 267 -17.52 18.07 -3.07
N CYS A 268 -16.20 17.94 -2.90
CA CYS A 268 -15.64 16.99 -1.94
C CYS A 268 -16.15 17.26 -0.52
N SER A 269 -16.16 18.53 -0.08
CA SER A 269 -16.72 18.94 1.21
C SER A 269 -18.22 18.67 1.30
N VAL A 270 -18.99 18.95 0.24
CA VAL A 270 -20.42 18.66 0.17
C VAL A 270 -20.67 17.16 0.31
N PHE A 271 -19.95 16.31 -0.42
CA PHE A 271 -20.12 14.86 -0.36
C PHE A 271 -19.75 14.30 1.01
N HIS A 272 -18.65 14.77 1.62
CA HIS A 272 -18.28 14.39 2.99
C HIS A 272 -19.36 14.75 4.01
N ARG A 273 -19.99 15.92 3.86
CA ARG A 273 -21.14 16.31 4.68
C ARG A 273 -22.31 15.34 4.51
N LYS A 274 -22.67 15.00 3.26
CA LYS A 274 -23.72 14.01 2.97
C LYS A 274 -23.45 12.65 3.61
N ILE A 275 -22.20 12.17 3.61
CA ILE A 275 -21.84 10.92 4.31
C ILE A 275 -22.05 11.07 5.82
N ARG A 276 -21.53 12.15 6.42
CA ARG A 276 -21.63 12.40 7.87
C ARG A 276 -23.09 12.49 8.33
N GLU A 277 -23.94 13.12 7.54
CA GLU A 277 -25.37 13.29 7.76
C GLU A 277 -26.21 12.06 7.33
N LYS A 278 -25.58 10.95 6.95
CA LYS A 278 -26.23 9.70 6.52
C LYS A 278 -27.20 9.86 5.34
N GLN A 279 -26.98 10.87 4.49
CA GLN A 279 -27.79 11.13 3.29
C GLN A 279 -27.35 10.30 2.08
N VAL A 280 -26.24 9.57 2.18
CA VAL A 280 -25.74 8.67 1.13
C VAL A 280 -26.11 7.23 1.47
N LYS A 281 -27.00 6.62 0.67
CA LYS A 281 -27.30 5.19 0.75
C LYS A 281 -26.31 4.42 -0.13
N LYS A 282 -25.63 3.42 0.45
CA LYS A 282 -24.71 2.52 -0.26
C LYS A 282 -25.26 1.10 -0.18
N LEU A 283 -25.49 0.50 -1.35
CA LEU A 283 -25.99 -0.87 -1.46
C LEU A 283 -24.84 -1.74 -1.97
N TYR A 284 -24.59 -2.86 -1.28
CA TYR A 284 -23.57 -3.83 -1.66
C TYR A 284 -24.25 -5.16 -1.97
N LEU A 285 -23.81 -5.78 -3.06
CA LEU A 285 -24.13 -7.15 -3.39
C LEU A 285 -22.92 -8.02 -3.02
N ALA A 286 -23.14 -9.09 -2.28
CA ALA A 286 -22.09 -10.01 -1.87
C ALA A 286 -22.54 -11.46 -2.04
N LEU A 287 -21.59 -12.33 -2.40
CA LEU A 287 -21.77 -13.77 -2.37
C LEU A 287 -21.13 -14.31 -1.08
N ALA A 288 -21.93 -15.00 -0.26
CA ALA A 288 -21.48 -15.57 1.01
C ALA A 288 -21.21 -17.07 0.88
N ALA A 289 -20.24 -17.57 1.64
CA ALA A 289 -19.88 -19.00 1.65
C ALA A 289 -20.93 -19.88 2.37
N ALA A 290 -21.79 -19.27 3.18
CA ALA A 290 -22.86 -19.93 3.92
C ALA A 290 -24.07 -19.00 4.02
N TYR A 291 -25.19 -19.54 4.50
CA TYR A 291 -26.39 -18.76 4.78
C TYR A 291 -26.10 -17.59 5.73
N VAL A 292 -26.62 -16.41 5.38
CA VAL A 292 -26.50 -15.18 6.16
C VAL A 292 -27.90 -14.80 6.64
N PRO A 293 -28.15 -14.72 7.95
CA PRO A 293 -29.46 -14.34 8.47
C PRO A 293 -29.92 -12.96 7.97
N CYS A 294 -31.18 -12.85 7.57
CA CYS A 294 -31.76 -11.56 7.23
C CYS A 294 -31.91 -10.68 8.49
N GLY A 295 -31.60 -9.39 8.36
CA GLY A 295 -31.78 -8.41 9.44
C GLY A 295 -30.61 -7.45 9.57
N VAL A 296 -30.65 -6.64 10.61
CA VAL A 296 -29.56 -5.71 10.94
C VAL A 296 -28.48 -6.47 11.70
N MET A 297 -27.27 -6.48 11.15
CA MET A 297 -26.10 -7.01 11.82
C MET A 297 -25.28 -5.88 12.42
N THR A 298 -25.19 -5.85 13.75
CA THR A 298 -24.42 -4.84 14.48
C THR A 298 -23.17 -5.47 15.08
N HIS A 299 -22.01 -4.93 14.72
CA HIS A 299 -20.72 -5.34 15.26
C HIS A 299 -20.01 -4.11 15.82
N TYR A 300 -19.37 -4.25 16.98
CA TYR A 300 -18.59 -3.17 17.58
C TYR A 300 -17.11 -3.37 17.28
N MET A 301 -16.36 -2.28 17.21
CA MET A 301 -14.90 -2.32 17.09
C MET A 301 -14.29 -1.52 18.23
N ARG A 302 -13.23 -2.05 18.83
CA ARG A 302 -12.50 -1.30 19.85
C ARG A 302 -11.97 0.00 19.24
N PRO A 303 -12.02 1.14 19.96
CA PRO A 303 -11.52 2.43 19.48
C PRO A 303 -9.98 2.48 19.51
N PHE A 304 -9.33 1.52 18.85
CA PHE A 304 -7.87 1.45 18.74
C PHE A 304 -7.41 2.17 17.47
N ARG A 305 -6.42 3.07 17.56
CA ARG A 305 -6.01 3.89 16.40
C ARG A 305 -5.29 3.10 15.30
N LYS A 306 -4.71 1.95 15.62
CA LYS A 306 -3.95 1.13 14.66
C LYS A 306 -4.80 -0.03 14.13
N SER A 307 -4.48 -0.47 12.93
CA SER A 307 -4.99 -1.71 12.35
C SER A 307 -4.15 -2.91 12.80
N PRO A 308 -4.71 -4.15 12.82
CA PRO A 308 -6.12 -4.47 12.57
C PRO A 308 -7.02 -4.02 13.73
N LYS A 309 -8.24 -3.58 13.40
CA LYS A 309 -9.26 -3.26 14.40
C LYS A 309 -9.77 -4.56 15.02
N VAL A 310 -9.82 -4.62 16.34
CA VAL A 310 -10.37 -5.78 17.06
C VAL A 310 -11.88 -5.61 17.15
N VAL A 311 -12.62 -6.57 16.59
CA VAL A 311 -14.08 -6.66 16.72
C VAL A 311 -14.43 -7.02 18.17
N SER A 312 -15.49 -6.43 18.68
CA SER A 312 -16.03 -6.65 20.01
C SER A 312 -17.50 -7.03 19.88
N GLU A 313 -17.93 -8.05 20.61
CA GLU A 313 -19.34 -8.42 20.72
C GLU A 313 -20.11 -7.46 21.65
N VAL A 314 -19.38 -6.78 22.54
CA VAL A 314 -19.95 -5.88 23.55
C VAL A 314 -19.59 -4.43 23.23
N TRP A 315 -20.54 -3.51 23.46
CA TRP A 315 -20.31 -2.08 23.36
C TRP A 315 -19.14 -1.67 24.29
N PRO A 316 -18.13 -0.91 23.82
CA PRO A 316 -17.07 -0.43 24.69
C PRO A 316 -17.66 0.62 25.64
N ASN A 317 -17.78 0.24 26.93
CA ASN A 317 -18.32 0.99 28.08
C ASN A 317 -19.83 0.87 28.28
N SER A 318 -20.24 -0.23 28.93
CA SER A 318 -21.18 -0.18 30.05
C SER A 318 -20.39 0.05 31.34
#